data_AF-A0A0X3Q0G0-F1
#
_entry.id   AF-A0A0X3Q0G0-F1
#
_cell.length_a   1.000
_cell.length_b   1.000
_cell.length_c   1.000
_cell.angle_alpha   90.00
_cell.angle_beta   90.00
_cell.angle_gamma   90.00
#
_symmetry.space_group_name_H-M   'P 1'
#
loop_
_entity.id
_entity.type
_entity.pdbx_description
1 polymer ?
#
loop_
_entity_poly.entity_id
_entity_poly.type
_entity_poly.pdbx_seq_one_letter_code
_entity_poly.pdbx_strand_id
1 'polypeptide(L)'
;KDRLTVLTSLVVCRLTAMDTELQSLRETLADVDQLLELSEDNSADLLSLKEDLEQLIHLKEADLLERSKQTALAAVDSALESLSPAEHANSEADPIDSQQTVDSPTLSSLQEREEELPGSRCSLPGWTSRGYFVHRNAVIAEVLNEGSLPSRRVRLFFTNPTRLGEVPCAQFLETGTCSRGARCRKSHGEVTSIEVLRPV
;
A
#
# COMPACT_ATOMS: atom_id res chain seq x y z
N LYS A 1 -15.39 19.86 -7.71
CA LYS A 1 -15.17 20.49 -6.38
C LYS A 1 -15.40 19.50 -5.23
N ASP A 2 -15.77 18.25 -5.53
CA ASP A 2 -16.27 17.29 -4.53
C ASP A 2 -15.26 16.19 -4.13
N ARG A 3 -14.20 15.94 -4.92
CA ARG A 3 -13.19 14.92 -4.58
C ARG A 3 -12.34 15.28 -3.36
N LEU A 4 -11.95 16.56 -3.22
CA LEU A 4 -11.12 17.02 -2.10
C LEU A 4 -11.87 16.92 -0.77
N THR A 5 -13.16 17.29 -0.76
CA THR A 5 -14.04 17.23 0.42
C THR A 5 -14.32 15.80 0.86
N VAL A 6 -14.47 14.86 -0.09
CA VAL A 6 -14.67 13.43 0.22
C VAL A 6 -13.39 12.83 0.79
N LEU A 7 -12.21 13.17 0.26
CA LEU A 7 -10.93 12.70 0.77
C LEU A 7 -10.62 13.25 2.17
N THR A 8 -10.83 14.55 2.40
CA THR A 8 -10.65 15.14 3.74
C THR A 8 -11.65 14.57 4.75
N SER A 9 -12.92 14.38 4.37
CA SER A 9 -13.91 13.74 5.23
C SER A 9 -13.55 12.28 5.57
N LEU A 10 -13.04 11.51 4.61
CA LEU A 10 -12.63 10.12 4.84
C LEU A 10 -11.39 10.01 5.74
N VAL A 11 -10.45 10.95 5.63
CA VAL A 11 -9.25 11.03 6.49
C VAL A 11 -9.63 11.42 7.92
N VAL A 12 -10.48 12.43 8.08
CA VAL A 12 -10.95 12.88 9.41
C VAL A 12 -11.72 11.75 10.11
N CYS A 13 -12.67 11.10 9.44
CA CYS A 13 -13.40 9.97 10.04
C CYS A 13 -12.49 8.81 10.46
N ARG A 14 -11.37 8.59 9.75
CA ARG A 14 -10.41 7.52 10.09
C ARG A 14 -9.55 7.87 11.29
N LEU A 15 -9.09 9.11 11.40
CA LEU A 15 -8.35 9.58 12.58
C LEU A 15 -9.24 9.49 13.82
N THR A 16 -10.48 9.98 13.74
CA THR A 16 -11.42 9.91 14.88
C THR A 16 -11.77 8.48 15.28
N ALA A 17 -11.93 7.55 14.32
CA ALA A 17 -12.19 6.15 14.63
C ALA A 17 -11.01 5.51 15.40
N MET A 18 -9.77 5.80 14.99
CA MET A 18 -8.61 5.27 15.69
C MET A 18 -8.39 5.90 17.07
N ASP A 19 -8.72 7.17 17.24
CA ASP A 19 -8.71 7.83 18.56
C ASP A 19 -9.72 7.18 19.52
N THR A 20 -10.91 6.78 19.03
CA THR A 20 -11.89 6.07 19.85
C THR A 20 -11.43 4.68 20.28
N GLU A 21 -10.73 3.95 19.40
CA GLU A 21 -10.14 2.64 19.75
C GLU A 21 -9.08 2.78 20.85
N LEU A 22 -8.24 3.82 20.77
CA LEU A 22 -7.21 4.09 21.76
C LEU A 22 -7.81 4.44 23.12
N GLN A 23 -8.87 5.23 23.12
CA GLN A 23 -9.60 5.56 24.34
C GLN A 23 -10.21 4.31 25.00
N SER A 24 -10.78 3.40 24.21
CA SER A 24 -11.29 2.12 24.71
C SER A 24 -10.18 1.26 25.32
N LEU A 25 -9.00 1.19 24.70
CA LEU A 25 -7.87 0.43 25.26
C LEU A 25 -7.40 1.02 26.60
N ARG A 26 -7.33 2.35 26.71
CA ARG A 26 -6.99 3.02 27.99
C ARG A 26 -8.02 2.73 29.09
N GLU A 27 -9.31 2.70 28.74
CA GLU A 27 -10.37 2.31 29.68
C GLU A 27 -10.20 0.86 30.13
N THR A 28 -9.94 -0.08 29.21
CA THR A 28 -9.70 -1.48 29.58
C THR A 28 -8.45 -1.66 30.46
N LEU A 29 -7.41 -0.85 30.26
CA LEU A 29 -6.22 -0.87 31.12
C LEU A 29 -6.55 -0.37 32.52
N ALA A 30 -7.35 0.70 32.65
CA ALA A 30 -7.78 1.22 33.94
C ALA A 30 -8.64 0.19 34.71
N ASP A 31 -9.50 -0.55 34.02
CA ASP A 31 -10.29 -1.64 34.61
C ASP A 31 -9.39 -2.77 35.11
N VAL A 32 -8.36 -3.15 34.33
CA VAL A 32 -7.39 -4.19 34.73
C VAL A 32 -6.56 -3.74 35.93
N ASP A 33 -6.15 -2.47 35.97
CA ASP A 33 -5.45 -1.89 37.12
C ASP A 33 -6.31 -1.92 38.38
N GLN A 34 -7.59 -1.55 38.26
CA GLN A 34 -8.53 -1.64 39.39
C GLN A 34 -8.72 -3.09 39.86
N LEU A 35 -8.78 -4.06 38.95
CA LEU A 35 -8.87 -5.47 39.29
C LEU A 35 -7.60 -5.96 40.02
N LEU A 36 -6.42 -5.53 39.58
CA LEU A 36 -5.14 -5.84 40.22
C LEU A 36 -5.04 -5.24 41.62
N GLU A 37 -5.58 -4.04 41.85
CA GLU A 37 -5.63 -3.41 43.18
C GLU A 37 -6.56 -4.15 44.15
N LEU A 38 -7.67 -4.71 43.63
CA LEU A 38 -8.66 -5.45 44.43
C LEU A 38 -8.28 -6.92 44.64
N SER A 39 -7.45 -7.49 43.75
CA SER A 39 -6.95 -8.85 43.87
C SER A 39 -5.69 -8.88 44.73
N GLU A 40 -5.70 -9.61 45.85
CA GLU A 40 -4.50 -9.83 46.67
C GLU A 40 -3.45 -10.69 45.94
N ASP A 41 -3.92 -11.51 44.98
CA ASP A 41 -3.09 -12.34 44.13
C ASP A 41 -2.76 -11.59 42.84
N ASN A 42 -1.61 -10.89 42.82
CA ASN A 42 -0.98 -10.33 41.62
C ASN A 42 -0.63 -11.45 40.61
N SER A 43 -1.66 -12.04 40.00
CA SER A 43 -1.49 -13.17 39.10
C SER A 43 -0.61 -12.74 37.93
N ALA A 44 0.41 -13.55 37.64
CA ALA A 44 1.41 -13.24 36.62
C ALA A 44 0.75 -12.98 35.25
N ASP A 45 -0.37 -13.65 34.96
CA ASP A 45 -1.14 -13.48 33.73
C ASP A 45 -1.79 -12.10 33.63
N LEU A 46 -2.33 -11.55 34.72
CA LEU A 46 -2.92 -10.20 34.73
C LEU A 46 -1.85 -9.12 34.60
N LEU A 47 -0.69 -9.31 35.23
CA LEU A 47 0.46 -8.41 35.07
C LEU A 47 1.01 -8.43 33.63
N SER A 48 1.11 -9.62 33.01
CA SER A 48 1.49 -9.75 31.60
C SER A 48 0.49 -9.06 30.69
N LEU A 49 -0.82 -9.26 30.91
CA LEU A 49 -1.86 -8.62 30.12
C LEU A 49 -1.81 -7.09 30.24
N LYS A 50 -1.57 -6.57 31.45
CA LYS A 50 -1.36 -5.13 31.67
C LYS A 50 -0.19 -4.61 30.85
N GLU A 51 0.97 -5.27 30.92
CA GLU A 51 2.15 -4.88 30.15
C GLU A 51 1.88 -4.90 28.64
N ASP A 52 1.21 -5.95 28.14
CA ASP A 52 0.82 -6.06 26.73
C ASP A 52 -0.12 -4.92 26.30
N LEU A 53 -1.07 -4.53 27.15
CA LEU A 53 -1.99 -3.41 26.90
C LEU A 53 -1.24 -2.07 26.88
N GLU A 54 -0.30 -1.84 27.80
CA GLU A 54 0.56 -0.64 27.82
C GLU A 54 1.38 -0.54 26.53
N GLN A 55 2.01 -1.65 26.11
CA GLN A 55 2.77 -1.70 24.86
C GLN A 55 1.88 -1.43 23.63
N LEU A 56 0.68 -2.02 23.60
CA LEU A 56 -0.27 -1.82 22.50
C LEU A 56 -0.72 -0.35 22.40
N ILE A 57 -1.00 0.29 23.53
CA ILE A 57 -1.36 1.71 23.58
C ILE A 57 -0.21 2.57 23.07
N HIS A 58 1.03 2.33 23.54
CA HIS A 58 2.20 3.07 23.08
C HIS A 58 2.43 2.95 21.57
N LEU A 59 2.31 1.73 21.01
CA LEU A 59 2.43 1.53 19.56
C LEU A 59 1.31 2.24 18.80
N LYS A 60 0.08 2.21 19.30
CA LYS A 60 -1.06 2.89 18.67
C LYS A 60 -0.89 4.42 18.68
N GLU A 61 -0.39 4.99 19.78
CA GLU A 61 -0.06 6.42 19.90
C GLU A 61 1.02 6.83 18.88
N ALA A 62 2.09 6.04 18.76
CA ALA A 62 3.15 6.27 17.78
C ALA A 62 2.61 6.24 16.34
N ASP A 63 1.77 5.26 16.02
CA ASP A 63 1.11 5.13 14.71
C ASP A 63 0.23 6.35 14.39
N LEU A 64 -0.51 6.87 15.37
CA LEU A 64 -1.36 8.05 15.20
C LEU A 64 -0.53 9.31 14.94
N LEU A 65 0.55 9.50 15.69
CA LEU A 65 1.47 10.62 15.49
C LEU A 65 2.11 10.58 14.11
N GLU A 66 2.58 9.41 13.67
CA GLU A 66 3.20 9.26 12.34
C GLU A 66 2.18 9.51 11.22
N ARG A 67 0.94 9.02 11.35
CA ARG A 67 -0.12 9.30 10.36
C ARG A 67 -0.56 10.77 10.35
N SER A 68 -0.65 11.40 11.51
CA SER A 68 -0.96 12.82 11.65
C SER A 68 0.12 13.67 10.97
N LYS A 69 1.40 13.34 11.23
CA LYS A 69 2.56 13.95 10.56
C LYS A 69 2.49 13.77 9.04
N GLN A 70 2.26 12.56 8.54
CA GLN A 70 2.11 12.30 7.10
C GLN A 70 0.95 13.11 6.48
N THR A 71 -0.16 13.22 7.19
CA THR A 71 -1.32 14.02 6.75
C THR A 71 -0.98 15.52 6.69
N ALA A 72 -0.27 16.03 7.69
CA ALA A 72 0.19 17.42 7.71
C ALA A 72 1.20 17.72 6.60
N LEU A 73 2.16 16.81 6.36
CA LEU A 73 3.13 16.92 5.27
C LEU A 73 2.42 16.95 3.90
N ALA A 74 1.49 16.03 3.65
CA ALA A 74 0.72 16.00 2.41
C ALA A 74 -0.13 17.26 2.21
N ALA A 75 -0.67 17.84 3.29
CA ALA A 75 -1.42 19.09 3.22
C ALA A 75 -0.51 20.29 2.87
N VAL A 76 0.71 20.32 3.43
CA VAL A 76 1.72 21.33 3.08
C VAL A 76 2.18 21.19 1.63
N ASP A 77 2.45 19.98 1.16
CA ASP A 77 2.83 19.71 -0.24
C ASP A 77 1.74 20.18 -1.21
N SER A 78 0.47 19.86 -0.92
CA SER A 78 -0.66 20.33 -1.73
C SER A 78 -0.83 21.85 -1.70
N ALA A 79 -0.58 22.50 -0.56
CA ALA A 79 -0.58 23.96 -0.46
C ALA A 79 0.57 24.58 -1.27
N LEU A 80 1.76 23.95 -1.28
CA LEU A 80 2.91 24.38 -2.07
C LEU A 80 2.63 24.27 -3.58
N GLU A 81 2.02 23.17 -4.04
CA GLU A 81 1.60 23.02 -5.44
C GLU A 81 0.60 24.10 -5.86
N SER A 82 -0.34 24.47 -4.97
CA SER A 82 -1.33 25.51 -5.23
C SER A 82 -0.76 26.93 -5.32
N LEU A 83 0.46 27.14 -4.81
CA LEU A 83 1.17 28.42 -4.85
C LEU A 83 2.15 28.51 -6.02
N SER A 84 2.35 27.44 -6.81
CA SER A 84 3.16 27.50 -8.03
C SER A 84 2.37 28.16 -9.18
N PRO A 85 2.84 29.28 -9.77
CA PRO A 85 2.24 29.83 -10.96
C PRO A 85 2.47 28.90 -12.14
N ALA A 86 1.38 28.57 -12.86
CA ALA A 86 1.45 27.93 -14.15
C ALA A 86 2.14 28.86 -15.15
N GLU A 87 3.42 28.62 -15.44
CA GLU A 87 4.06 29.15 -16.64
C GLU A 87 3.97 28.11 -17.77
N HIS A 88 3.04 28.36 -18.68
CA HIS A 88 3.13 27.86 -20.05
C HIS A 88 4.14 28.73 -20.82
N ALA A 89 5.19 28.13 -21.34
CA ALA A 89 5.82 28.61 -22.58
C ALA A 89 6.40 27.43 -23.36
N ASN A 90 5.91 27.30 -24.59
CA ASN A 90 6.36 26.38 -25.62
C ASN A 90 7.53 27.02 -26.41
N SER A 91 8.25 26.16 -27.14
CA SER A 91 9.14 26.45 -28.29
C SER A 91 10.64 26.71 -28.06
N GLU A 92 11.42 25.67 -28.37
CA GLU A 92 12.55 25.59 -29.33
C GLU A 92 13.56 26.74 -29.43
N ALA A 93 14.82 26.44 -29.09
CA ALA A 93 16.02 26.76 -29.89
C ALA A 93 17.31 26.15 -29.27
N ASP A 94 17.91 25.18 -29.97
CA ASP A 94 19.38 24.95 -30.01
C ASP A 94 20.05 26.07 -30.85
N PRO A 95 21.40 26.30 -30.88
CA PRO A 95 22.50 25.31 -30.74
C PRO A 95 23.81 25.82 -30.06
N ILE A 96 24.87 24.98 -30.15
CA ILE A 96 26.34 25.26 -30.11
C ILE A 96 27.01 24.92 -28.76
N ASP A 97 27.65 23.76 -28.61
CA ASP A 97 28.98 23.30 -29.09
C ASP A 97 30.03 23.38 -27.98
N SER A 98 30.50 22.22 -27.55
CA SER A 98 31.84 22.01 -27.00
C SER A 98 32.17 20.53 -27.08
N GLN A 99 33.04 20.23 -28.04
CA GLN A 99 33.59 18.92 -28.36
C GLN A 99 34.61 18.41 -27.32
N GLN A 100 34.87 17.09 -27.44
CA GLN A 100 36.00 16.27 -27.01
C GLN A 100 35.71 15.33 -25.83
N THR A 101 35.95 14.02 -25.87
CA THR A 101 36.58 13.11 -26.86
C THR A 101 36.44 11.68 -26.30
N VAL A 102 36.23 10.68 -27.18
CA VAL A 102 36.58 9.23 -27.08
C VAL A 102 36.16 8.47 -25.79
N ASP A 103 35.39 7.38 -25.79
CA ASP A 103 35.46 6.13 -26.56
C ASP A 103 34.07 5.45 -26.56
N SER A 104 33.72 4.78 -27.67
CA SER A 104 32.75 3.67 -27.64
C SER A 104 33.51 2.40 -27.23
N PRO A 105 32.95 1.45 -26.45
CA PRO A 105 31.67 0.81 -26.71
C PRO A 105 30.81 0.68 -25.43
N THR A 106 29.50 0.50 -25.43
CA THR A 106 28.87 -0.78 -25.72
C THR A 106 27.37 -0.58 -25.54
N LEU A 107 26.63 -0.85 -26.61
CA LEU A 107 25.19 -1.08 -26.64
C LEU A 107 24.90 -2.35 -25.81
N SER A 108 24.84 -2.21 -24.48
CA SER A 108 24.48 -3.31 -23.56
C SER A 108 23.69 -2.84 -22.33
N SER A 109 23.75 -1.56 -21.95
CA SER A 109 23.12 -1.09 -20.70
C SER A 109 21.67 -0.60 -20.84
N LEU A 110 21.03 -0.76 -22.00
CA LEU A 110 19.64 -0.34 -22.23
C LEU A 110 18.64 -1.51 -22.33
N GLN A 111 19.09 -2.76 -22.18
CA GLN A 111 18.20 -3.93 -22.11
C GLN A 111 17.98 -4.46 -20.69
N GLU A 112 18.68 -3.96 -19.69
CA GLU A 112 18.55 -4.44 -18.29
C GLU A 112 17.53 -3.66 -17.45
N ARG A 113 16.92 -2.58 -17.97
CA ARG A 113 15.99 -1.72 -17.20
C ARG A 113 14.50 -1.93 -17.46
N GLU A 114 14.12 -2.85 -18.36
CA GLU A 114 12.71 -3.16 -18.63
C GLU A 114 12.18 -4.44 -17.93
N GLU A 115 13.04 -5.18 -17.22
CA GLU A 115 12.73 -6.52 -16.68
C GLU A 115 12.63 -6.63 -15.14
N GLU A 116 12.56 -5.53 -14.38
CA GLU A 116 12.52 -5.55 -12.90
C GLU A 116 11.15 -5.20 -12.30
N LEU A 117 10.08 -5.61 -12.98
CA LEU A 117 8.69 -5.50 -12.49
C LEU A 117 8.08 -6.84 -12.07
N PRO A 118 8.22 -7.96 -12.82
CA PRO A 118 7.76 -9.25 -12.34
C PRO A 118 8.62 -9.73 -11.17
N GLY A 119 7.99 -10.35 -10.18
CA GLY A 119 8.61 -10.75 -8.91
C GLY A 119 8.57 -9.67 -7.82
N SER A 120 8.33 -8.41 -8.17
CA SER A 120 8.23 -7.32 -7.19
C SER A 120 7.01 -7.48 -6.29
N ARG A 121 7.20 -7.27 -4.98
CA ARG A 121 6.13 -7.29 -3.99
C ARG A 121 5.40 -5.95 -4.03
N CYS A 122 4.08 -6.01 -3.95
CA CYS A 122 3.22 -4.84 -3.93
C CYS A 122 2.05 -5.03 -2.97
N SER A 123 1.41 -3.93 -2.62
CA SER A 123 0.23 -3.86 -1.79
C SER A 123 -0.94 -3.38 -2.65
N LEU A 124 -1.97 -4.22 -2.77
CA LEU A 124 -3.18 -3.95 -3.53
C LEU A 124 -4.32 -3.52 -2.58
N PRO A 125 -4.91 -2.33 -2.74
CA PRO A 125 -6.12 -1.95 -2.02
C PRO A 125 -7.33 -2.79 -2.46
N GLY A 126 -8.15 -3.25 -1.51
CA GLY A 126 -9.37 -3.97 -1.85
C GLY A 126 -10.34 -4.17 -0.67
N TRP A 127 -11.57 -4.55 -1.00
CA TRP A 127 -12.59 -4.89 -0.02
C TRP A 127 -12.50 -6.37 0.37
N THR A 128 -12.59 -6.65 1.65
CA THR A 128 -12.76 -8.01 2.16
C THR A 128 -14.22 -8.46 2.05
N SER A 129 -14.47 -9.77 2.12
CA SER A 129 -15.83 -10.33 2.20
C SER A 129 -16.60 -9.90 3.46
N ARG A 130 -15.90 -9.37 4.46
CA ARG A 130 -16.47 -8.82 5.69
C ARG A 130 -16.74 -7.31 5.62
N GLY A 131 -16.45 -6.66 4.50
CA GLY A 131 -16.72 -5.23 4.29
C GLY A 131 -15.59 -4.28 4.74
N TYR A 132 -14.47 -4.78 5.24
CA TYR A 132 -13.31 -3.94 5.55
C TYR A 132 -12.51 -3.60 4.28
N PHE A 133 -12.09 -2.35 4.15
CA PHE A 133 -11.15 -1.90 3.12
C PHE A 133 -9.72 -2.09 3.63
N VAL A 134 -8.97 -3.01 3.02
CA VAL A 134 -7.62 -3.38 3.47
C VAL A 134 -6.66 -3.41 2.30
N HIS A 135 -5.38 -3.23 2.61
CA HIS A 135 -4.30 -3.45 1.67
C HIS A 135 -3.83 -4.90 1.80
N ARG A 136 -3.61 -5.57 0.69
CA ARG A 136 -3.16 -6.95 0.66
C ARG A 136 -1.86 -7.11 -0.09
N ASN A 137 -0.96 -7.87 0.51
CA ASN A 137 0.31 -8.22 -0.10
C ASN A 137 0.08 -9.13 -1.30
N ALA A 138 0.67 -8.73 -2.41
CA ALA A 138 0.66 -9.42 -3.67
C ALA A 138 2.05 -9.35 -4.31
N VAL A 139 2.26 -10.19 -5.32
CA VAL A 139 3.46 -10.20 -6.15
C VAL A 139 3.04 -9.99 -7.59
N ILE A 140 3.77 -9.14 -8.30
CA ILE A 140 3.60 -8.91 -9.73
C ILE A 140 4.09 -10.16 -10.48
N ALA A 141 3.21 -10.80 -11.23
CA ALA A 141 3.53 -12.01 -12.00
C ALA A 141 4.02 -11.66 -13.40
N GLU A 142 3.27 -10.81 -14.09
CA GLU A 142 3.56 -10.38 -15.45
C GLU A 142 3.00 -8.99 -15.70
N VAL A 143 3.62 -8.31 -16.66
CA VAL A 143 3.14 -7.04 -17.18
C VAL A 143 2.36 -7.31 -18.46
N LEU A 144 1.11 -6.85 -18.50
CA LEU A 144 0.23 -6.97 -19.66
C LEU A 144 0.43 -5.74 -20.54
N ASN A 145 1.37 -5.83 -21.48
CA ASN A 145 1.63 -4.81 -22.49
C ASN A 145 0.64 -4.95 -23.65
N GLU A 146 -0.60 -4.53 -23.44
CA GLU A 146 -1.58 -4.40 -24.51
C GLU A 146 -1.39 -3.02 -25.17
N GLY A 147 -0.97 -3.01 -26.43
CA GLY A 147 -0.42 -1.84 -27.12
C GLY A 147 -1.22 -0.53 -27.00
N SER A 148 -0.50 0.59 -26.97
CA SER A 148 -0.96 1.98 -27.04
C SER A 148 -2.05 2.43 -26.04
N LEU A 149 -2.25 1.73 -24.92
CA LEU A 149 -3.04 2.24 -23.81
C LEU A 149 -2.18 3.11 -22.88
N PRO A 150 -2.71 4.20 -22.31
CA PRO A 150 -1.94 5.09 -21.43
C PRO A 150 -1.55 4.43 -20.10
N SER A 151 -2.29 3.41 -19.65
CA SER A 151 -2.06 2.78 -18.34
C SER A 151 -1.55 1.35 -18.48
N ARG A 152 -0.33 1.13 -17.98
CA ARG A 152 0.31 -0.19 -17.90
C ARG A 152 -0.45 -1.07 -16.91
N ARG A 153 -0.94 -2.23 -17.38
CA ARG A 153 -1.62 -3.22 -16.54
C ARG A 153 -0.66 -4.32 -16.13
N VAL A 154 -0.89 -4.87 -14.94
CA VAL A 154 -0.11 -5.98 -14.40
C VAL A 154 -1.04 -7.05 -13.86
N ARG A 155 -0.57 -8.31 -13.91
CA ARG A 155 -1.23 -9.44 -13.27
C ARG A 155 -0.55 -9.73 -11.93
N LEU A 156 -1.35 -9.97 -10.91
CA LEU A 156 -0.89 -10.14 -9.53
C LEU A 156 -1.38 -11.44 -8.92
N PHE A 157 -0.60 -12.01 -8.01
CA PHE A 157 -1.05 -13.07 -7.10
C PHE A 157 -0.88 -12.64 -5.65
N PHE A 158 -1.86 -12.94 -4.80
CA PHE A 158 -1.77 -12.65 -3.37
C PHE A 158 -0.73 -13.55 -2.70
N THR A 159 0.16 -12.97 -1.90
CA THR A 159 1.22 -13.70 -1.20
C THR A 159 0.65 -14.59 -0.09
N ASN A 160 -0.43 -14.12 0.55
CA ASN A 160 -1.12 -14.81 1.63
C ASN A 160 -2.57 -15.14 1.21
N PRO A 161 -2.79 -16.21 0.43
CA PRO A 161 -4.13 -16.62 0.01
C PRO A 161 -4.91 -17.21 1.18
N THR A 162 -6.07 -16.62 1.49
CA THR A 162 -6.94 -17.05 2.60
C THR A 162 -8.13 -17.88 2.12
N ARG A 163 -8.43 -17.83 0.82
CA ARG A 163 -9.53 -18.54 0.18
C ARG A 163 -9.01 -19.39 -0.98
N LEU A 164 -9.71 -20.48 -1.28
CA LEU A 164 -9.32 -21.39 -2.36
C LEU A 164 -9.19 -20.68 -3.72
N GLY A 165 -10.07 -19.71 -3.99
CA GLY A 165 -10.05 -18.91 -5.21
C GLY A 165 -8.90 -17.91 -5.31
N GLU A 166 -8.15 -17.69 -4.23
CA GLU A 166 -6.95 -16.84 -4.21
C GLU A 166 -5.67 -17.64 -4.43
N VAL A 167 -5.70 -18.96 -4.16
CA VAL A 167 -4.58 -19.86 -4.39
C VAL A 167 -4.31 -19.94 -5.89
N PRO A 168 -3.08 -19.68 -6.37
CA PRO A 168 -2.78 -19.68 -7.79
C PRO A 168 -3.03 -21.05 -8.44
N CYS A 169 -3.49 -21.03 -9.69
CA CYS A 169 -3.69 -22.24 -10.47
C CYS A 169 -2.36 -22.75 -11.04
N ALA A 170 -1.97 -23.98 -10.68
CA ALA A 170 -0.72 -24.58 -11.16
C ALA A 170 -0.64 -24.64 -12.69
N GLN A 171 -1.69 -25.12 -13.36
CA GLN A 171 -1.72 -25.20 -14.83
C GLN A 171 -1.56 -23.81 -15.49
N PHE A 172 -2.23 -22.79 -14.94
CA PHE A 172 -2.14 -21.43 -15.47
C PHE A 172 -0.77 -20.81 -15.24
N LEU A 173 -0.17 -21.06 -14.06
CA LEU A 173 1.19 -20.60 -13.76
C LEU A 173 2.25 -21.22 -14.69
N GLU A 174 2.11 -22.51 -15.02
CA GLU A 174 3.07 -23.22 -15.86
C GLU A 174 2.91 -22.91 -17.35
N THR A 175 1.67 -22.81 -17.84
CA THR A 175 1.39 -22.77 -19.29
C THR A 175 0.79 -21.45 -19.78
N GLY A 176 0.52 -20.49 -18.87
CA GLY A 176 -0.18 -19.24 -19.17
C GLY A 176 -1.65 -19.42 -19.54
N THR A 177 -2.16 -20.66 -19.61
CA THR A 177 -3.53 -20.99 -19.99
C THR A 177 -4.07 -22.09 -19.08
N CYS A 178 -5.39 -22.12 -18.87
CA CYS A 178 -6.02 -23.17 -18.08
C CYS A 178 -7.14 -23.81 -18.88
N SER A 179 -7.15 -25.15 -18.92
CA SER A 179 -8.21 -25.96 -19.52
C SER A 179 -9.62 -25.63 -18.99
N ARG A 180 -9.70 -25.14 -17.75
CA ARG A 180 -10.96 -24.78 -17.06
C ARG A 180 -11.40 -23.34 -17.35
N GLY A 181 -10.55 -22.53 -17.98
CA GLY A 181 -10.81 -21.12 -18.31
C GLY A 181 -11.34 -20.33 -17.11
N ALA A 182 -12.36 -19.49 -17.33
CA ALA A 182 -12.98 -18.65 -16.30
C ALA A 182 -13.71 -19.44 -15.19
N ARG A 183 -13.96 -20.74 -15.35
CA ARG A 183 -14.62 -21.58 -14.33
C ARG A 183 -13.62 -22.28 -13.41
N CYS A 184 -12.33 -21.96 -13.50
CA CYS A 184 -11.32 -22.50 -12.60
C CYS A 184 -11.61 -22.11 -11.15
N ARG A 185 -11.46 -23.06 -10.22
CA ARG A 185 -11.64 -22.81 -8.77
C ARG A 185 -10.43 -22.15 -8.12
N LYS A 186 -9.34 -22.00 -8.87
CA LYS A 186 -8.04 -21.46 -8.44
C LYS A 186 -7.81 -20.13 -9.16
N SER A 187 -7.00 -19.25 -8.56
CA SER A 187 -6.73 -17.92 -9.09
C SER A 187 -5.92 -17.99 -10.40
N HIS A 188 -6.32 -17.20 -11.39
CA HIS A 188 -5.50 -16.87 -12.57
C HIS A 188 -4.84 -15.49 -12.42
N GLY A 189 -4.82 -14.95 -11.20
CA GLY A 189 -4.29 -13.65 -10.88
C GLY A 189 -5.28 -12.52 -11.10
N GLU A 190 -5.06 -11.42 -10.39
CA GLU A 190 -5.84 -10.19 -10.48
C GLU A 190 -5.17 -9.25 -11.48
N VAL A 191 -5.93 -8.70 -12.43
CA VAL A 191 -5.40 -7.73 -13.40
C VAL A 191 -5.78 -6.33 -12.97
N THR A 192 -4.79 -5.48 -12.75
CA THR A 192 -5.00 -4.10 -12.30
C THR A 192 -3.99 -3.15 -12.94
N SER A 193 -4.26 -1.85 -12.84
CA SER A 193 -3.33 -0.79 -13.27
C SER A 193 -2.21 -0.64 -12.25
N ILE A 194 -0.98 -0.43 -12.74
CA ILE A 194 0.19 -0.23 -11.88
C ILE A 194 0.04 0.98 -10.94
N GLU A 195 -0.71 2.00 -11.36
CA GLU A 195 -0.98 3.24 -10.63
C GLU A 195 -1.71 3.02 -9.29
N VAL A 196 -2.44 1.92 -9.14
CA VAL A 196 -3.21 1.61 -7.93
C VAL A 196 -2.36 0.85 -6.90
N LEU A 197 -1.19 0.37 -7.30
CA LEU A 197 -0.30 -0.44 -6.46
C LEU A 197 0.59 0.43 -5.60
N ARG A 198 0.81 -0.04 -4.37
CA ARG A 198 1.87 0.51 -3.51
C ARG A 198 3.05 -0.46 -3.46
N PRO A 199 4.29 0.01 -3.53
CA PRO A 199 5.45 -0.81 -3.20
C PRO A 199 5.38 -1.24 -1.72
N VAL A 200 5.94 -2.41 -1.41
CA VAL A 200 6.03 -3.00 -0.05
C VAL A 200 7.47 -3.10 0.36
#